data_AF-A0A519W5U2-F1
#
_entry.id   AF-A0A519W5U2-F1
#
_cell.length_a   1.000
_cell.length_b   1.000
_cell.length_c   1.000
_cell.angle_alpha   90.00
_cell.angle_beta   90.00
_cell.angle_gamma   90.00
#
_symmetry.space_group_name_H-M   'P 1'
#
loop_
_entity.id
_entity.type
_entity.pdbx_description
1 polymer ?
#
loop_
_entity_poly.entity_id
_entity_poly.type
_entity_poly.pdbx_seq_one_letter_code
_entity_poly.pdbx_strand_id
1 'polypeptide(L)'
;MMLLHDCLVRMVLATVKYLQTLENISKNKQFKFNRIKLTNNMGHKKVCLECRKAFSIYNNGSEEVKLTCPQCGVKVVLMPHRFRPPKKEDIKQWSLIRFLIENGFLYQHVYENHQYVKYPSSMDEAKEFVTKFKSQAVLIKE
;
A
#
# COMPACT_ATOMS: atom_id res chain seq x y z
N MET A 1 8.90 14.25 55.33
CA MET A 1 7.91 14.32 54.23
C MET A 1 8.55 14.81 52.93
N MET A 2 9.44 14.02 52.30
CA MET A 2 10.11 14.40 51.03
C MET A 2 10.04 13.32 49.93
N LEU A 3 9.35 12.19 50.16
CA LEU A 3 9.36 11.06 49.22
C LEU A 3 8.21 11.07 48.19
N LEU A 4 7.16 11.87 48.42
CA LEU A 4 5.98 11.91 47.54
C LEU A 4 6.16 12.86 46.34
N HIS A 5 6.95 13.93 46.49
CA HIS A 5 7.14 14.93 45.44
C HIS A 5 8.06 14.40 44.31
N ASP A 6 9.14 13.69 44.67
CA ASP A 6 10.06 13.10 43.69
C ASP A 6 9.41 11.99 42.85
N CYS A 7 8.44 11.26 43.41
CA CYS A 7 7.72 10.20 42.70
C CYS A 7 6.82 10.79 41.60
N LEU A 8 6.08 11.86 41.93
CA LEU A 8 5.24 12.59 40.97
C LEU A 8 6.07 13.20 39.83
N VAL A 9 7.21 13.82 40.14
CA VAL A 9 8.10 14.40 39.11
C VAL A 9 8.63 13.32 38.16
N ARG A 10 9.03 12.15 38.68
CA ARG A 10 9.49 11.03 37.83
C ARG A 10 8.38 10.46 36.94
N MET A 11 7.15 10.37 37.45
CA MET A 11 6.00 9.92 36.65
C MET A 11 5.69 10.90 35.52
N VAL A 12 5.68 12.20 35.80
CA VAL A 12 5.44 13.23 34.77
C VAL A 12 6.55 13.18 33.71
N LEU A 13 7.83 13.11 34.11
CA LEU A 13 8.93 13.01 33.15
C LEU A 13 8.88 11.74 32.29
N ALA A 14 8.44 10.61 32.85
CA ALA A 14 8.27 9.37 32.09
C ALA A 14 7.14 9.49 31.05
N THR A 15 6.02 10.13 31.41
CA THR A 15 4.92 10.37 30.46
C THR A 15 5.32 11.33 29.34
N VAL A 16 6.05 12.41 29.65
CA VAL A 16 6.55 13.35 28.64
C VAL A 16 7.52 12.65 27.67
N LYS A 17 8.44 11.82 28.17
CA LYS A 17 9.35 11.02 27.31
C LYS A 17 8.59 10.00 26.45
N TYR A 18 7.56 9.36 26.99
CA TYR A 18 6.73 8.43 26.24
C TYR A 18 5.97 9.15 25.11
N LEU A 19 5.36 10.29 25.40
CA LEU A 19 4.66 11.11 24.39
C LEU A 19 5.61 11.62 23.29
N GLN A 20 6.81 12.08 23.67
CA GLN A 20 7.85 12.47 22.69
C GLN A 20 8.29 11.28 21.82
N THR A 21 8.36 10.07 22.38
CA THR A 21 8.70 8.85 21.64
C THR A 21 7.60 8.51 20.61
N LEU A 22 6.32 8.65 20.99
CA LEU A 22 5.20 8.41 20.07
C LEU A 22 5.16 9.43 18.92
N GLU A 23 5.45 10.70 19.17
CA GLU A 23 5.59 11.70 18.09
C GLU A 23 6.75 11.39 17.15
N ASN A 24 7.88 10.91 17.67
CA ASN A 24 9.05 10.57 16.86
C ASN A 24 8.81 9.32 15.99
N ILE A 25 8.03 8.35 16.46
CA ILE A 25 7.59 7.19 15.66
C ILE A 25 6.68 7.64 14.50
N SER A 26 5.80 8.62 14.74
CA SER A 26 4.95 9.20 13.69
C SER A 26 5.77 9.91 12.60
N LYS A 27 6.78 10.70 13.00
CA LYS A 27 7.61 11.50 12.08
C LYS A 27 8.56 10.65 11.21
N ASN A 28 8.98 9.46 11.67
CA ASN A 28 9.91 8.59 10.94
C ASN A 28 9.28 7.77 9.80
N LYS A 29 7.96 7.85 9.61
CA LYS A 29 7.25 7.13 8.53
C LYS A 29 7.07 7.97 7.26
N GLN A 30 8.00 8.89 6.99
CA GLN A 30 8.01 9.71 5.78
C GLN A 30 8.64 8.94 4.61
N PHE A 31 8.03 7.82 4.22
CA PHE A 31 8.33 7.18 2.95
C PHE A 31 7.84 8.08 1.80
N LYS A 32 8.81 8.57 1.03
CA LYS A 32 8.67 9.36 -0.20
C LYS A 32 8.02 8.51 -1.29
N PHE A 33 6.80 8.88 -1.70
CA PHE A 33 6.12 8.24 -2.84
C PHE A 33 6.16 9.06 -4.14
N ASN A 34 6.92 10.16 -4.18
CA ASN A 34 6.99 11.03 -5.36
C ASN A 34 8.40 11.02 -5.97
N ARG A 35 8.79 9.86 -6.52
CA ARG A 35 9.84 9.64 -7.55
C ARG A 35 10.10 8.15 -7.65
N ILE A 36 9.21 7.40 -8.29
CA ILE A 36 9.56 6.04 -8.70
C ILE A 36 10.48 6.19 -9.92
N LYS A 37 11.79 6.32 -9.68
CA LYS A 37 12.77 6.02 -10.73
C LYS A 37 12.59 4.52 -11.01
N LEU A 38 11.86 4.18 -12.06
CA LEU A 38 11.68 2.81 -12.54
C LEU A 38 13.01 2.31 -13.11
N THR A 39 13.97 2.03 -12.24
CA THR A 39 15.22 1.36 -12.63
C THR A 39 14.88 -0.12 -12.80
N ASN A 40 14.96 -0.57 -14.06
CA ASN A 40 14.86 -1.95 -14.55
C ASN A 40 13.44 -2.39 -14.96
N ASN A 41 13.18 -2.31 -16.26
CA ASN A 41 12.44 -3.20 -17.19
C ASN A 41 11.46 -4.30 -16.71
N MET A 42 10.93 -4.29 -15.49
CA MET A 42 9.96 -5.28 -15.02
C MET A 42 8.54 -4.85 -15.39
N GLY A 43 8.13 -5.06 -16.66
CA GLY A 43 6.79 -4.89 -17.26
C GLY A 43 5.62 -4.47 -16.34
N HIS A 44 5.73 -3.29 -15.73
CA HIS A 44 4.75 -2.73 -14.82
C HIS A 44 3.48 -2.38 -15.60
N LYS A 45 2.36 -2.33 -14.91
CA LYS A 45 1.06 -2.08 -15.55
C LYS A 45 0.37 -0.91 -14.90
N LYS A 46 -0.21 -0.02 -15.71
CA LYS A 46 -1.18 0.98 -15.24
C LYS A 46 -2.56 0.34 -15.27
N VAL A 47 -3.21 0.24 -14.13
CA VAL A 47 -4.52 -0.40 -13.99
C VAL A 47 -5.56 0.66 -13.73
N CYS A 48 -6.54 0.75 -14.62
CA CYS A 48 -7.71 1.61 -14.46
C CYS A 48 -8.88 0.79 -13.93
N LEU A 49 -9.34 1.11 -12.73
CA LEU A 49 -10.48 0.42 -12.10
C LEU A 49 -11.83 0.80 -12.73
N GLU A 50 -11.96 2.01 -13.27
CA GLU A 50 -13.18 2.44 -13.99
C GLU A 50 -13.33 1.73 -15.34
N CYS A 51 -12.29 1.79 -16.17
CA CYS A 51 -12.30 1.13 -17.48
C CYS A 51 -12.12 -0.40 -17.41
N ARG A 52 -11.71 -0.95 -16.25
CA ARG A 52 -11.36 -2.36 -16.07
C ARG A 52 -10.35 -2.83 -17.10
N LYS A 53 -9.28 -2.05 -17.25
CA LYS A 53 -8.21 -2.26 -18.24
C LYS A 53 -6.84 -2.07 -17.59
N ALA A 54 -5.88 -2.86 -18.04
CA ALA A 54 -4.47 -2.73 -17.69
C ALA A 54 -3.66 -2.38 -18.93
N PHE A 55 -2.82 -1.37 -18.82
CA PHE A 55 -1.92 -0.91 -19.88
C PHE A 55 -0.49 -1.22 -19.46
N SER A 56 0.22 -2.00 -20.28
CA SER A 56 1.64 -2.28 -20.04
C SER A 56 2.46 -1.00 -20.20
N ILE A 57 3.38 -0.77 -19.26
CA ILE A 57 4.36 0.31 -19.34
C ILE A 57 5.64 -0.27 -19.89
N TYR A 58 6.08 0.27 -21.02
CA TYR A 58 7.43 0.06 -21.55
C TYR A 58 8.22 1.31 -21.20
N ASN A 59 9.18 1.18 -20.28
CA ASN A 59 10.01 2.30 -19.88
C ASN A 59 11.21 2.40 -20.83
N ASN A 60 11.17 3.35 -21.77
CA ASN A 60 12.30 3.65 -22.66
C ASN A 60 13.33 4.61 -22.00
N GLY A 61 13.45 4.58 -20.67
CA GLY A 61 14.58 5.11 -19.91
C GLY A 61 14.51 6.58 -19.47
N SER A 62 13.56 7.40 -19.96
CA SER A 62 13.59 8.85 -19.70
C SER A 62 12.27 9.53 -19.37
N GLU A 63 11.12 8.85 -19.48
CA GLU A 63 9.82 9.51 -19.37
C GLU A 63 9.12 9.23 -18.03
N GLU A 64 8.67 10.29 -17.36
CA GLU A 64 7.83 10.16 -16.17
C GLU A 64 6.54 9.42 -16.55
N VAL A 65 6.25 8.33 -15.84
CA VAL A 65 5.05 7.53 -16.12
C VAL A 65 3.81 8.30 -15.69
N LYS A 66 3.08 8.84 -16.68
CA LYS A 66 1.77 9.47 -16.45
C LYS A 66 0.80 8.45 -15.83
N LEU A 67 0.42 8.68 -14.58
CA LEU A 67 -0.55 7.87 -13.82
C LEU A 67 -2.01 8.30 -14.09
N THR A 68 -2.32 8.53 -15.37
CA THR A 68 -3.69 8.77 -15.85
C THR A 68 -4.09 7.71 -16.88
N CYS A 69 -5.38 7.40 -16.92
CA CYS A 69 -5.95 6.47 -17.88
C CYS A 69 -6.05 7.15 -19.26
N PRO A 70 -5.51 6.54 -20.33
CA PRO A 70 -5.61 7.12 -21.67
C PRO A 70 -7.04 7.10 -22.23
N GLN A 71 -7.94 6.29 -21.66
CA GLN A 71 -9.31 6.14 -22.17
C GLN A 71 -10.33 7.05 -21.46
N CYS A 72 -10.20 7.26 -20.14
CA CYS A 72 -11.17 8.02 -19.36
C CYS A 72 -10.56 9.16 -18.53
N GLY A 73 -9.24 9.36 -18.59
CA GLY A 73 -8.55 10.45 -17.89
C GLY A 73 -8.40 10.29 -16.37
N VAL A 74 -9.10 9.33 -15.74
CA VAL A 74 -9.03 9.12 -14.28
C VAL A 74 -7.65 8.63 -13.83
N LYS A 75 -7.32 8.85 -12.54
CA LYS A 75 -6.10 8.33 -11.91
C LYS A 75 -6.06 6.79 -12.03
N VAL A 76 -4.90 6.26 -12.36
CA VAL A 76 -4.66 4.81 -12.47
C VAL A 76 -3.68 4.34 -11.41
N VAL A 77 -3.80 3.07 -11.05
CA VAL A 77 -2.95 2.43 -10.05
C VAL A 77 -1.78 1.74 -10.75
N LEU A 78 -0.57 1.97 -10.26
CA LEU A 78 0.62 1.29 -10.77
C LEU A 78 0.74 -0.09 -10.11
N MET A 79 0.72 -1.14 -10.93
CA MET A 79 0.81 -2.53 -10.49
C MET A 79 2.12 -3.20 -10.93
N PRO A 80 2.61 -4.18 -10.16
CA PRO A 80 3.81 -4.94 -10.49
C PRO A 80 3.60 -5.86 -11.69
N HIS A 81 4.70 -6.31 -12.30
CA HIS A 81 4.67 -7.17 -13.49
C HIS A 81 3.84 -8.46 -13.32
N ARG A 82 3.81 -9.02 -12.10
CA ARG A 82 3.07 -10.24 -11.77
C ARG A 82 1.56 -10.08 -11.75
N PHE A 83 1.05 -8.85 -11.66
CA PHE A 83 -0.38 -8.62 -11.72
C PHE A 83 -0.91 -9.11 -13.08
N ARG A 84 -1.80 -10.10 -13.03
CA ARG A 84 -2.50 -10.64 -14.18
C ARG A 84 -3.90 -10.01 -14.19
N PRO A 85 -4.16 -9.05 -15.10
CA PRO A 85 -5.46 -8.42 -15.16
C PRO A 85 -6.52 -9.46 -15.55
N PRO A 86 -7.68 -9.49 -14.88
CA PRO A 86 -8.79 -10.35 -15.28
C PRO A 86 -9.43 -9.83 -16.58
N LYS A 87 -10.34 -10.63 -17.14
CA LYS A 87 -11.16 -10.21 -18.28
C LYS A 87 -11.99 -8.97 -17.90
N LYS A 88 -12.24 -8.08 -18.86
CA LYS A 88 -12.95 -6.81 -18.60
C LYS A 88 -14.36 -7.05 -18.05
N GLU A 89 -15.02 -8.10 -18.53
CA GLU A 89 -16.40 -8.48 -18.20
C GLU A 89 -16.52 -9.09 -16.80
N ASP A 90 -15.41 -9.50 -16.18
CA ASP A 90 -15.40 -10.17 -14.87
C ASP A 90 -15.53 -9.17 -13.71
N ILE A 91 -16.74 -8.63 -13.55
CA ILE A 91 -17.06 -7.61 -12.54
C ILE A 91 -16.70 -8.08 -11.12
N LYS A 92 -16.86 -9.37 -10.84
CA LYS A 92 -16.56 -9.94 -9.51
C LYS A 92 -15.08 -9.83 -9.19
N GLN A 93 -14.22 -10.26 -10.11
CA GLN A 93 -12.76 -10.15 -9.94
C GLN A 93 -12.29 -8.69 -9.86
N TRP A 94 -12.86 -7.80 -10.69
CA TRP A 94 -12.54 -6.37 -10.62
C TRP A 94 -12.96 -5.73 -9.30
N SER A 95 -14.07 -6.16 -8.72
CA SER A 95 -14.53 -5.68 -7.41
C SER A 95 -13.61 -6.15 -6.28
N LEU A 96 -13.13 -7.40 -6.35
CA LEU A 96 -12.13 -7.93 -5.42
C LEU A 96 -10.81 -7.16 -5.49
N ILE A 97 -10.33 -6.90 -6.71
CA ILE A 97 -9.11 -6.11 -6.92
C ILE A 97 -9.27 -4.70 -6.35
N ARG A 98 -10.41 -4.04 -6.60
CA ARG A 98 -10.71 -2.72 -6.05
C ARG A 98 -10.66 -2.74 -4.52
N PHE A 99 -11.33 -3.70 -3.89
CA PHE A 99 -11.33 -3.87 -2.44
C PHE A 99 -9.91 -4.04 -1.87
N LEU A 100 -9.07 -4.86 -2.50
CA LEU A 100 -7.68 -5.05 -2.07
C LEU A 100 -6.85 -3.75 -2.18
N ILE A 101 -6.99 -3.03 -3.29
CA ILE A 101 -6.29 -1.76 -3.52
C ILE A 101 -6.70 -0.73 -2.47
N GLU A 102 -8.00 -0.57 -2.23
CA GLU A 102 -8.52 0.37 -1.22
C GLU A 102 -8.00 0.07 0.18
N ASN A 103 -7.68 -1.20 0.46
CA ASN A 103 -7.05 -1.64 1.71
C ASN A 103 -5.51 -1.66 1.67
N GLY A 104 -4.87 -1.10 0.64
CA GLY A 104 -3.42 -0.96 0.54
C GLY A 104 -2.68 -2.17 -0.02
N PHE A 105 -3.37 -3.11 -0.67
CA PHE A 105 -2.75 -4.28 -1.31
C PHE A 105 -2.70 -4.12 -2.82
N LEU A 106 -1.50 -3.82 -3.32
CA LEU A 106 -1.17 -3.56 -4.73
C LEU A 106 -0.48 -4.78 -5.38
N TYR A 107 -0.86 -5.99 -4.99
CA TYR A 107 -0.22 -7.23 -5.45
C TYR A 107 1.30 -7.29 -5.18
N GLN A 108 1.74 -6.60 -4.13
CA GLN A 108 3.09 -6.75 -3.57
C GLN A 108 3.27 -8.14 -2.96
N HIS A 109 4.52 -8.52 -2.69
CA HIS A 109 4.77 -9.71 -1.89
C HIS A 109 4.22 -9.53 -0.48
N VAL A 110 3.43 -10.51 -0.04
CA VAL A 110 2.96 -10.65 1.33
C VAL A 110 3.52 -11.95 1.86
N TYR A 111 4.07 -11.91 3.07
CA TYR A 111 4.76 -13.05 3.68
C TYR A 111 4.04 -13.53 4.93
N GLU A 112 4.04 -14.84 5.10
CA GLU A 112 3.67 -15.53 6.33
C GLU A 112 4.72 -16.63 6.57
N ASN A 113 5.37 -16.63 7.74
CA ASN A 113 6.38 -17.64 8.09
C ASN A 113 7.47 -17.85 7.02
N HIS A 114 7.97 -16.75 6.43
CA HIS A 114 8.95 -16.74 5.34
C HIS A 114 8.47 -17.36 4.01
N GLN A 115 7.17 -17.66 3.86
CA GLN A 115 6.56 -18.16 2.63
C GLN A 115 5.73 -17.09 1.94
N TYR A 116 5.63 -17.19 0.62
CA TYR A 116 4.77 -16.31 -0.18
C TYR A 116 3.31 -16.69 0.00
N VAL A 117 2.50 -15.72 0.43
CA VAL A 117 1.07 -15.89 0.55
C VAL A 117 0.42 -15.64 -0.81
N LYS A 118 -0.51 -16.52 -1.20
CA LYS A 118 -1.34 -16.31 -2.38
C LYS A 118 -2.39 -15.23 -2.11
N TYR A 119 -2.63 -14.41 -3.12
CA TYR A 119 -3.72 -13.45 -3.04
C TYR A 119 -5.09 -14.17 -3.09
N PRO A 120 -6.09 -13.63 -2.39
CA PRO A 120 -7.42 -14.22 -2.30
C PRO A 120 -8.12 -14.24 -3.66
N SER A 121 -8.99 -15.22 -3.85
CA SER A 121 -9.76 -15.42 -5.10
C SER A 121 -11.25 -15.08 -4.95
N SER A 122 -11.72 -14.99 -3.71
CA SER A 122 -13.10 -14.64 -3.33
C SER A 122 -13.14 -13.42 -2.40
N MET A 123 -14.31 -12.77 -2.31
CA MET A 123 -14.48 -11.58 -1.47
C MET A 123 -14.36 -11.89 0.02
N ASP A 124 -14.76 -13.08 0.47
CA ASP A 124 -14.69 -13.44 1.88
C ASP A 124 -13.26 -13.74 2.31
N GLU A 125 -12.50 -14.49 1.49
CA GLU A 125 -11.05 -14.63 1.66
C GLU A 125 -10.35 -13.26 1.65
N ALA A 126 -10.82 -12.31 0.84
CA ALA A 126 -10.22 -10.99 0.77
C ALA A 126 -10.38 -10.20 2.07
N LYS A 127 -11.53 -10.28 2.73
CA LYS A 127 -11.76 -9.62 4.04
C LYS A 127 -10.84 -10.20 5.11
N GLU A 128 -10.71 -11.52 5.14
CA GLU A 128 -9.80 -12.22 6.06
C GLU A 128 -8.34 -11.85 5.79
N PHE A 129 -7.93 -11.88 4.52
CA PHE A 129 -6.59 -11.53 4.07
C PHE A 129 -6.20 -10.11 4.49
N VAL A 130 -7.07 -9.13 4.24
CA VAL A 130 -6.84 -7.73 4.62
C VAL A 130 -6.68 -7.59 6.12
N THR A 131 -7.52 -8.26 6.90
CA THR A 131 -7.46 -8.20 8.36
C THR A 131 -6.17 -8.82 8.90
N LYS A 132 -5.81 -9.98 8.37
CA LYS A 132 -4.63 -10.76 8.78
C LYS A 132 -3.32 -10.06 8.43
N PHE A 133 -3.22 -9.49 7.23
CA PHE A 133 -1.97 -8.91 6.70
C PHE A 133 -1.94 -7.38 6.72
N LYS A 134 -2.83 -6.73 7.47
CA LYS A 134 -2.95 -5.26 7.54
C LYS A 134 -1.63 -4.54 7.80
N SER A 135 -0.71 -5.14 8.57
CA SER A 135 0.62 -4.58 8.85
C SER A 135 1.54 -4.49 7.62
N GLN A 136 1.28 -5.28 6.59
CA GLN A 136 2.03 -5.32 5.33
C GLN A 136 1.33 -4.53 4.20
N ALA A 137 0.23 -3.83 4.50
CA ALA A 137 -0.43 -2.95 3.55
C ALA A 137 0.45 -1.73 3.22
N VAL A 138 0.47 -1.36 1.94
CA VAL A 138 1.14 -0.15 1.45
C VAL A 138 0.21 1.03 1.70
N LEU A 139 0.74 2.07 2.35
CA LEU A 139 0.01 3.32 2.53
C LEU A 139 -0.16 4.01 1.18
N ILE A 140 -1.39 4.05 0.67
CA ILE A 140 -1.75 4.88 -0.46
C ILE A 140 -1.93 6.30 0.08
N LYS A 141 -1.02 7.21 -0.28
CA LYS A 141 -1.20 8.65 -0.02
C LYS A 141 -1.91 9.24 -1.24
N GLU A 142 -3.07 9.86 -1.02
CA GLU A 142 -3.89 10.51 -2.05
C GLU A 142 -3.25 11.75 -2.69
#